data_AF-A0A9E2D6Q5-F1
#
_entry.id   AF-A0A9E2D6Q5-F1
#
_cell.length_a   1.000
_cell.length_b   1.000
_cell.length_c   1.000
_cell.angle_alpha   90.00
_cell.angle_beta   90.00
_cell.angle_gamma   90.00
#
_symmetry.space_group_name_H-M   'P 1'
#
loop_
_entity.id
_entity.type
_entity.pdbx_description
1 polymer ?
#
loop_
_entity_poly.entity_id
_entity_poly.type
_entity_poly.pdbx_seq_one_letter_code
_entity_poly.pdbx_strand_id
1 'polypeptide(L)'
;MKRFSRSVIGLVMMVIIAYSCNSGSGNKMIGTWKAADVKIDFDEQMSSPEMLKQVAEREKQTYLNFVNDTVLNIVTGENTYKAFWVMDEKTGLINYRFDDAGVSMNELGHYVDKTIVASSSTPLGTITITYKKEK
;
A
#
# COMPACT_ATOMS: atom_id res chain seq x y z
N MET A 1 51.92 -2.51 48.69
CA MET A 1 51.64 -1.34 47.81
C MET A 1 51.89 -1.75 46.35
N LYS A 2 50.84 -1.61 45.53
CA LYS A 2 50.74 -1.59 44.04
C LYS A 2 51.87 -2.21 43.19
N ARG A 3 51.50 -3.14 42.30
CA ARG A 3 51.70 -2.98 40.85
C ARG A 3 50.82 -3.93 40.00
N PHE A 4 50.20 -3.31 39.01
CA PHE A 4 49.28 -3.79 37.98
C PHE A 4 49.84 -4.87 37.03
N SER A 5 48.98 -5.76 36.53
CA SER A 5 48.95 -6.27 35.13
C SER A 5 47.71 -7.19 34.97
N ARG A 6 46.53 -6.76 34.48
CA ARG A 6 46.06 -6.49 33.10
C ARG A 6 46.34 -7.59 32.06
N SER A 7 45.31 -8.40 31.77
CA SER A 7 44.96 -9.00 30.46
C SER A 7 43.56 -9.61 30.59
N VAL A 8 42.48 -8.82 30.51
CA VAL A 8 41.72 -8.52 29.27
C VAL A 8 41.39 -9.78 28.45
N ILE A 9 40.18 -10.28 28.71
CA ILE A 9 39.42 -11.21 27.89
C ILE A 9 39.24 -10.60 26.50
N GLY A 10 39.83 -11.22 25.47
CA GLY A 10 39.62 -10.85 24.07
C GLY A 10 38.34 -11.50 23.55
N LEU A 11 37.19 -10.84 23.72
CA LEU A 11 35.97 -11.18 23.00
C LEU A 11 36.07 -10.57 21.59
N VAL A 12 36.36 -11.40 20.59
CA VAL A 12 36.30 -11.02 19.17
C VAL A 12 34.84 -10.79 18.81
N MET A 13 34.41 -9.53 18.88
CA MET A 13 33.11 -9.09 18.41
C MET A 13 33.20 -8.94 16.88
N MET A 14 32.83 -10.00 16.16
CA MET A 14 32.69 -9.97 14.70
C MET A 14 31.45 -9.13 14.38
N VAL A 15 31.65 -7.82 14.19
CA VAL A 15 30.60 -6.93 13.69
C VAL A 15 30.45 -7.18 12.19
N ILE A 16 29.59 -8.13 11.85
CA ILE A 16 29.04 -8.23 10.50
C ILE A 16 28.07 -7.06 10.36
N ILE A 17 28.55 -5.94 9.83
CA ILE A 17 27.66 -4.89 9.33
C ILE A 17 26.99 -5.50 8.10
N ALA A 18 25.85 -6.15 8.32
CA ALA A 18 24.91 -6.40 7.26
C ALA A 18 24.47 -5.03 6.75
N TYR A 19 25.13 -4.55 5.71
CA TYR A 19 24.55 -3.60 4.78
C TYR A 19 23.32 -4.30 4.19
N SER A 20 22.21 -4.22 4.90
CA SER A 20 20.90 -4.42 4.31
C SER A 20 20.81 -3.35 3.23
N CYS A 21 21.08 -3.77 1.99
CA CYS A 21 20.72 -3.02 0.81
C CYS A 21 19.20 -2.91 0.87
N ASN A 22 18.72 -1.86 1.53
CA ASN A 22 17.32 -1.51 1.61
C ASN A 22 16.93 -1.03 0.20
N SER A 23 16.72 -1.98 -0.71
CA SER A 23 15.96 -1.72 -1.94
C SER A 23 14.54 -1.42 -1.48
N GLY A 24 14.35 -0.19 -1.03
CA GLY A 24 13.10 0.32 -0.49
C GLY A 24 11.98 -0.07 -1.44
N SER A 25 10.93 -0.62 -0.87
CA SER A 25 9.73 -1.01 -1.58
C SER A 25 9.04 0.07 -2.38
N GLY A 26 9.44 1.32 -2.20
CA GLY A 26 9.10 2.43 -3.06
C GLY A 26 9.28 2.12 -4.54
N ASN A 27 10.41 1.52 -4.95
CA ASN A 27 10.68 1.31 -6.37
C ASN A 27 9.70 0.31 -7.05
N LYS A 28 9.24 -0.74 -6.35
CA LYS A 28 8.28 -1.70 -6.95
C LYS A 28 6.89 -1.06 -7.17
N MET A 29 6.52 -0.12 -6.30
CA MET A 29 5.22 0.55 -6.35
C MET A 29 5.16 1.70 -7.35
N ILE A 30 6.26 2.43 -7.55
CA ILE A 30 6.30 3.62 -8.42
C ILE A 30 5.72 3.33 -9.81
N GLY A 31 4.74 4.12 -10.23
CA GLY A 31 4.03 4.01 -11.50
C GLY A 31 2.51 4.04 -11.35
N THR A 32 1.82 3.89 -12.48
CA THR A 32 0.37 3.91 -12.58
C THR A 32 -0.21 2.52 -12.37
N TRP A 33 -1.28 2.42 -11.57
CA TRP A 33 -2.03 1.21 -11.28
C TRP A 33 -3.50 1.45 -11.60
N LYS A 34 -4.05 0.63 -12.49
CA LYS A 34 -5.45 0.72 -12.94
C LYS A 34 -6.24 -0.48 -12.47
N ALA A 35 -7.53 -0.28 -12.22
CA ALA A 35 -8.43 -1.37 -11.88
C ALA A 35 -8.46 -2.38 -13.02
N ALA A 36 -8.04 -3.61 -12.74
CA ALA A 36 -8.08 -4.73 -13.66
C ALA A 36 -9.33 -5.60 -13.43
N ASP A 37 -9.84 -5.61 -12.21
CA ASP A 37 -11.04 -6.35 -11.83
C ASP A 37 -11.77 -5.62 -10.70
N VAL A 38 -13.10 -5.68 -10.72
CA VAL A 38 -13.98 -5.15 -9.66
C VAL A 38 -15.02 -6.21 -9.35
N LYS A 39 -14.94 -6.78 -8.15
CA LYS A 39 -15.90 -7.73 -7.63
C LYS A 39 -16.83 -7.02 -6.66
N ILE A 40 -18.13 -7.23 -6.85
CA ILE A 40 -19.16 -6.66 -5.99
C ILE A 40 -19.95 -7.84 -5.45
N ASP A 41 -19.99 -7.94 -4.12
CA ASP A 41 -20.74 -8.93 -3.38
C ASP A 41 -21.77 -8.19 -2.54
N PHE A 42 -22.85 -7.77 -3.20
CA PHE A 42 -23.97 -7.06 -2.58
C PHE A 42 -25.14 -7.99 -2.34
N ASP A 43 -25.98 -7.65 -1.37
CA ASP A 43 -27.25 -8.32 -1.14
C ASP A 43 -28.12 -8.24 -2.40
N GLU A 44 -28.39 -9.40 -3.01
CA GLU A 44 -29.17 -9.54 -4.23
C GLU A 44 -30.62 -9.05 -4.08
N GLN A 45 -31.15 -8.99 -2.86
CA GLN A 45 -32.49 -8.45 -2.60
C GLN A 45 -32.53 -6.92 -2.65
N MET A 46 -31.35 -6.29 -2.49
CA MET A 46 -31.20 -4.84 -2.36
C MET A 46 -30.45 -4.21 -3.53
N SER A 47 -30.01 -5.01 -4.51
CA SER A 47 -29.19 -4.56 -5.63
C SER A 47 -29.69 -5.10 -6.97
N SER A 48 -29.67 -4.24 -8.00
CA SER A 48 -30.02 -4.63 -9.37
C SER A 48 -28.75 -4.84 -10.20
N PRO A 49 -28.78 -5.67 -11.26
CA PRO A 49 -27.63 -5.83 -12.16
C PRO A 49 -27.11 -4.51 -12.74
N GLU A 50 -28.02 -3.57 -13.02
CA GLU A 50 -27.68 -2.24 -13.54
C GLU A 50 -26.94 -1.39 -12.49
N MET A 51 -27.34 -1.48 -11.22
CA MET A 51 -26.64 -0.84 -10.11
C MET A 51 -25.23 -1.40 -9.96
N LEU A 52 -25.09 -2.73 -9.95
CA LEU A 52 -23.79 -3.40 -9.85
C LEU A 52 -22.86 -2.98 -10.99
N LYS A 53 -23.38 -2.93 -12.21
CA LYS A 53 -22.61 -2.46 -13.38
C LYS A 53 -22.18 -1.00 -13.22
N GLN A 54 -23.06 -0.11 -12.77
CA GLN A 54 -22.71 1.30 -12.56
C GLN A 54 -21.64 1.49 -11.48
N VAL A 55 -21.73 0.74 -10.38
CA VAL A 55 -20.70 0.76 -9.33
C VAL A 55 -19.37 0.27 -9.89
N ALA A 56 -19.36 -0.88 -10.58
CA ALA A 56 -18.14 -1.42 -11.17
C ALA A 56 -17.48 -0.46 -12.17
N GLU A 57 -18.27 0.19 -13.04
CA GLU A 57 -17.75 1.17 -13.99
C GLU A 57 -17.22 2.43 -13.29
N ARG A 58 -17.86 2.89 -12.21
CA ARG A 58 -17.35 4.01 -11.41
C ARG A 58 -15.99 3.67 -10.78
N GLU A 59 -15.86 2.49 -10.17
CA GLU A 59 -14.60 2.09 -9.54
C GLU A 59 -13.44 1.99 -10.56
N LYS A 60 -13.73 1.57 -11.79
CA LYS A 60 -12.73 1.51 -12.87
C LYS A 60 -12.21 2.88 -13.32
N GLN A 61 -12.93 3.97 -13.02
CA GLN A 61 -12.49 5.33 -13.34
C GLN A 61 -11.40 5.82 -12.37
N THR A 62 -11.20 5.13 -11.25
CA THR A 62 -10.14 5.47 -10.29
C THR A 62 -8.86 4.73 -10.63
N TYR A 63 -7.74 5.46 -10.68
CA TYR A 63 -6.41 4.89 -10.78
C TYR A 63 -5.45 5.51 -9.77
N LEU A 64 -4.43 4.74 -9.42
CA LEU A 64 -3.43 5.11 -8.42
C LEU A 64 -2.12 5.40 -9.14
N ASN A 65 -1.49 6.51 -8.86
CA ASN A 65 -0.17 6.84 -9.41
C ASN A 65 0.80 7.08 -8.25
N PHE A 66 1.63 6.08 -7.97
CA PHE A 66 2.71 6.17 -7.00
C PHE A 66 3.86 6.94 -7.63
N VAL A 67 4.03 8.21 -7.25
CA VAL A 67 4.99 9.12 -7.89
C VAL A 67 6.42 8.84 -7.41
N ASN A 68 6.55 8.57 -6.11
CA ASN A 68 7.80 8.22 -5.44
C ASN A 68 7.48 7.47 -4.14
N ASP A 69 8.48 7.27 -3.29
CA ASP A 69 8.40 6.51 -2.04
C ASP A 69 7.46 7.10 -0.98
N THR A 70 6.96 8.33 -1.17
CA THR A 70 6.06 8.99 -0.21
C THR A 70 4.80 9.54 -0.83
N VAL A 71 4.80 9.89 -2.11
CA VAL A 71 3.68 10.57 -2.77
C VAL A 71 2.86 9.61 -3.63
N LEU A 72 1.56 9.60 -3.37
CA LEU A 72 0.54 8.90 -4.13
C LEU A 72 -0.44 9.92 -4.70
N ASN A 73 -0.75 9.85 -5.98
CA ASN A 73 -1.88 10.55 -6.57
C ASN A 73 -3.03 9.56 -6.78
N ILE A 74 -4.17 9.83 -6.16
CA ILE A 74 -5.43 9.12 -6.39
C ILE A 74 -6.19 9.93 -7.43
N VAL A 75 -6.42 9.38 -8.61
CA VAL A 75 -7.09 10.07 -9.70
C VAL A 75 -8.44 9.43 -9.96
N THR A 76 -9.50 10.23 -9.96
CA THR A 76 -10.88 9.79 -10.21
C THR A 76 -11.53 10.76 -11.19
N GLY A 77 -11.78 10.29 -12.41
CA GLY A 77 -12.23 11.16 -13.51
C GLY A 77 -11.20 12.24 -13.82
N GLU A 78 -11.60 13.50 -13.74
CA GLU A 78 -10.72 14.67 -13.97
C GLU A 78 -10.02 15.17 -12.70
N ASN A 79 -10.38 14.62 -11.53
CA ASN A 79 -9.85 15.07 -10.26
C ASN A 79 -8.62 14.26 -9.85
N THR A 80 -7.58 14.96 -9.39
CA THR A 80 -6.38 14.35 -8.80
C THR A 80 -6.24 14.77 -7.35
N TYR A 81 -6.17 13.79 -6.45
CA TYR A 81 -5.94 14.01 -5.03
C TYR A 81 -4.54 13.52 -4.67
N LYS A 82 -3.70 14.45 -4.22
CA LYS A 82 -2.39 14.12 -3.68
C LYS A 82 -2.55 13.57 -2.26
N ALA A 83 -1.92 12.44 -2.01
CA ALA A 83 -1.84 11.77 -0.72
C ALA A 83 -0.39 11.37 -0.42
N PHE A 84 -0.15 11.04 0.84
CA PHE A 84 1.07 10.41 1.31
C PHE A 84 0.79 8.95 1.61
N TRP A 85 1.69 8.07 1.22
CA TRP A 85 1.51 6.63 1.38
C TRP A 85 2.66 5.98 2.15
N VAL A 86 2.37 4.82 2.72
CA VAL A 86 3.33 3.92 3.36
C VAL A 86 2.86 2.49 3.16
N MET A 87 3.79 1.56 3.07
CA MET A 87 3.50 0.14 3.03
C MET A 87 4.27 -0.61 4.10
N ASP A 88 3.60 -1.55 4.76
CA ASP A 88 4.24 -2.54 5.62
C ASP A 88 4.76 -3.69 4.74
N GLU A 89 6.09 -3.85 4.67
CA GLU A 89 6.72 -4.90 3.85
C GLU A 89 6.38 -6.33 4.28
N LYS A 90 6.01 -6.54 5.54
CA LYS A 90 5.71 -7.89 6.05
C LYS A 90 4.32 -8.34 5.65
N THR A 91 3.36 -7.43 5.69
CA THR A 91 1.93 -7.73 5.46
C THR A 91 1.46 -7.29 4.07
N GLY A 92 2.25 -6.48 3.37
CA GLY A 92 1.86 -5.84 2.12
C GLY A 92 0.79 -4.76 2.29
N LEU A 93 0.40 -4.42 3.53
CA LEU A 93 -0.63 -3.43 3.81
C LEU A 93 -0.16 -2.04 3.37
N ILE A 94 -0.93 -1.41 2.48
CA ILE A 94 -0.71 -0.05 1.98
C ILE A 94 -1.71 0.86 2.69
N ASN A 95 -1.19 1.92 3.28
CA ASN A 95 -1.99 2.96 3.90
C ASN A 95 -1.69 4.31 3.25
N TYR A 96 -2.65 5.23 3.28
CA TYR A 96 -2.49 6.59 2.78
C TYR A 96 -3.18 7.65 3.65
N ARG A 97 -2.75 8.90 3.51
CA ARG A 97 -3.38 10.07 4.15
C ARG A 97 -3.32 11.29 3.23
N PHE A 98 -4.30 12.16 3.29
CA PHE A 98 -4.33 13.38 2.46
C PHE A 98 -3.55 14.56 3.07
N ASP A 99 -3.33 14.54 4.38
CA ASP A 99 -2.56 15.57 5.10
C ASP A 99 -1.23 14.98 5.58
N ASP A 100 -0.13 15.72 5.42
CA ASP A 100 1.19 15.30 5.90
C ASP A 100 1.24 15.26 7.43
N ALA A 101 0.55 16.18 8.12
CA ALA A 101 0.49 16.27 9.57
C ALA A 101 -0.54 15.32 10.22
N GLY A 102 -1.30 14.59 9.40
CA GLY A 102 -2.39 13.74 9.85
C GLY A 102 -1.92 12.48 10.59
N VAL A 103 -2.53 12.21 11.74
CA VAL A 103 -2.28 10.98 12.53
C VAL A 103 -3.12 9.80 12.03
N SER A 104 -4.22 10.06 11.32
CA SER A 104 -5.11 9.03 10.78
C SER A 104 -4.65 8.61 9.39
N MET A 105 -4.48 7.30 9.25
CA MET A 105 -4.19 6.64 7.99
C MET A 105 -5.45 5.93 7.50
N ASN A 106 -5.71 6.01 6.20
CA ASN A 106 -6.73 5.22 5.53
C ASN A 106 -6.06 3.98 4.94
N GLU A 107 -6.73 2.84 5.03
CA GLU A 107 -6.30 1.64 4.33
C GLU A 107 -6.58 1.80 2.84
N LEU A 108 -5.57 1.56 2.00
CA LEU A 108 -5.73 1.47 0.55
C LEU A 108 -6.00 0.03 0.13
N GLY A 109 -5.29 -0.92 0.74
CA GLY A 109 -5.38 -2.35 0.42
C GLY A 109 -4.04 -3.06 0.60
N HIS A 110 -3.92 -4.27 0.06
CA HIS A 110 -2.72 -5.09 0.18
C HIS A 110 -2.02 -5.31 -1.15
N TYR A 111 -0.69 -5.16 -1.15
CA TYR A 111 0.17 -5.61 -2.24
C TYR A 111 0.38 -7.12 -2.17
N VAL A 112 -0.23 -7.86 -3.09
CA VAL A 112 -0.14 -9.33 -3.18
C VAL A 112 0.11 -9.70 -4.64
N ASP A 113 1.12 -10.55 -4.90
CA ASP A 113 1.41 -11.10 -6.23
C ASP A 113 1.45 -10.07 -7.38
N LYS A 114 2.12 -8.93 -7.16
CA LYS A 114 2.25 -7.81 -8.11
C LYS A 114 0.92 -7.11 -8.44
N THR A 115 -0.07 -7.26 -7.58
CA THR A 115 -1.36 -6.57 -7.63
C THR A 115 -1.60 -5.82 -6.34
N ILE A 116 -2.50 -4.83 -6.39
CA ILE A 116 -3.03 -4.21 -5.19
C ILE A 116 -4.48 -4.65 -5.05
N VAL A 117 -4.84 -5.24 -3.93
CA VAL A 117 -6.21 -5.67 -3.62
C VAL A 117 -6.77 -4.73 -2.56
N ALA A 118 -7.71 -3.88 -2.97
CA ALA A 118 -8.44 -2.97 -2.11
C ALA A 118 -9.82 -3.56 -1.81
N SER A 119 -10.26 -3.53 -0.55
CA SER A 119 -11.59 -4.00 -0.16
C SER A 119 -12.28 -2.95 0.67
N SER A 120 -13.55 -2.67 0.36
CA SER A 120 -14.39 -1.75 1.12
C SER A 120 -15.71 -2.42 1.48
N SER A 121 -16.12 -2.23 2.74
CA SER A 121 -17.41 -2.70 3.23
C SER A 121 -18.42 -1.56 3.16
N THR A 122 -19.60 -1.85 2.61
CA THR A 122 -20.75 -0.96 2.55
C THR A 122 -21.95 -1.60 3.25
N PRO A 123 -23.03 -0.86 3.54
CA PRO A 123 -24.27 -1.47 4.04
C PRO A 123 -24.89 -2.49 3.08
N LEU A 124 -24.59 -2.41 1.79
CA LEU A 124 -25.10 -3.33 0.78
C LEU A 124 -24.24 -4.58 0.63
N GLY A 125 -23.01 -4.58 1.14
CA GLY A 125 -22.04 -5.65 0.98
C GLY A 125 -20.65 -5.14 0.65
N THR A 126 -19.82 -5.97 0.04
CA THR A 126 -18.38 -5.71 -0.15
C THR A 126 -18.05 -5.37 -1.60
N ILE A 127 -17.13 -4.43 -1.79
CA ILE A 127 -16.50 -4.16 -3.08
C ILE A 127 -15.03 -4.53 -2.94
N THR A 128 -14.52 -5.35 -3.86
CA THR A 128 -13.10 -5.69 -3.95
C THR A 128 -12.56 -5.27 -5.31
N ILE A 129 -11.54 -4.42 -5.31
CA ILE A 129 -10.90 -3.91 -6.51
C ILE A 129 -9.49 -4.48 -6.58
N THR A 130 -9.15 -5.09 -7.72
CA THR A 130 -7.79 -5.54 -8.01
C THR A 130 -7.15 -4.58 -8.98
N TYR A 131 -6.11 -3.86 -8.56
CA TYR A 131 -5.32 -3.01 -9.43
C TYR A 131 -4.11 -3.75 -9.97
N LYS A 132 -3.79 -3.49 -11.23
CA LYS A 132 -2.55 -3.92 -11.89
C LYS A 132 -1.75 -2.72 -12.34
N LYS A 133 -0.43 -2.83 -12.24
CA LYS A 133 0.49 -1.83 -12.77
C LYS A 133 0.33 -1.74 -14.29
N GLU A 134 0.15 -0.54 -14.79
CA GLU A 134 0.19 -0.24 -16.22
C GLU A 134 1.62 -0.50 -16.73
N LYS A 135 1.72 -1.12 -17.91
CA LYS A 135 3.00 -1.48 -18.53
C LYS A 135 3.67 -0.29 -19.17
#